data_AF-B7ASZ6-F1
#
_entry.id   AF-B7ASZ6-F1
#
_cell.length_a   1.000
_cell.length_b   1.000
_cell.length_c   1.000
_cell.angle_alpha   90.00
_cell.angle_beta   90.00
_cell.angle_gamma   90.00
#
_symmetry.space_group_name_H-M   'P 1'
#
loop_
_entity.id
_entity.type
_entity.pdbx_description
1 polymer ?
#
loop_
_entity_poly.entity_id
_entity_poly.type
_entity_poly.pdbx_seq_one_letter_code
_entity_poly.pdbx_strand_id
1 'polypeptide(L)'
;MAYGKSIELFLVNGTADSLITAELSNWNGKAIKIPRIEVPTCSREDIKQAGVYFLFCKEDNGKDSVYIGEAENVKERLIQHLRDAQAEKEKYYWNTAVIFIGRDLNKALIRYLENRFVEIARQCNRYEVLTKNTYKNTVLKESQVASMEEFVDNVRILINALGYKVLDAYTNAIPKENPVGDTEKKEDIKLYLERVIKKCRKNRGTGYNHI
;
A
#
# COMPACT_ATOMS: atom_id res chain seq x y z
N MET A 1 -2.85 -21.82 6.93
CA MET A 1 -3.84 -22.08 5.85
C MET A 1 -4.42 -20.75 5.42
N ALA A 2 -4.56 -20.49 4.13
CA ALA A 2 -5.24 -19.30 3.64
C ALA A 2 -6.76 -19.51 3.76
N TYR A 3 -7.48 -18.53 4.30
CA TYR A 3 -8.94 -18.54 4.39
C TYR A 3 -9.50 -17.30 3.68
N GLY A 4 -10.74 -17.37 3.21
CA GLY A 4 -11.40 -16.26 2.54
C GLY A 4 -11.63 -15.07 3.48
N LYS A 5 -11.42 -13.86 2.97
CA LYS A 5 -11.79 -12.61 3.65
C LYS A 5 -12.82 -11.88 2.78
N SER A 6 -13.87 -11.37 3.41
CA SER A 6 -14.86 -10.53 2.75
C SER A 6 -14.55 -9.07 3.03
N ILE A 7 -14.60 -8.25 1.99
CA ILE A 7 -14.39 -6.80 2.04
C ILE A 7 -15.71 -6.15 1.63
N GLU A 8 -16.27 -5.31 2.49
CA GLU A 8 -17.36 -4.41 2.14
C GLU A 8 -16.76 -3.12 1.59
N LEU A 9 -17.03 -2.83 0.32
CA LEU A 9 -16.62 -1.60 -0.34
C LEU A 9 -17.85 -0.71 -0.55
N PHE A 10 -17.83 0.49 0.02
CA PHE A 10 -18.95 1.42 -0.06
C PHE A 10 -18.52 2.72 -0.76
N LEU A 11 -19.14 2.98 -1.91
CA LEU A 11 -18.93 4.20 -2.70
C LEU A 11 -19.86 5.30 -2.14
N VAL A 12 -19.34 6.16 -1.28
CA VAL A 12 -20.18 7.08 -0.48
C VAL A 12 -21.01 8.02 -1.36
N ASN A 13 -20.43 8.45 -2.48
CA ASN A 13 -21.10 9.33 -3.45
C ASN A 13 -21.50 8.59 -4.75
N GLY A 14 -21.56 7.25 -4.71
CA GLY A 14 -21.95 6.42 -5.86
C GLY A 14 -20.91 6.28 -6.99
N THR A 15 -19.68 6.75 -6.78
CA THR A 15 -18.58 6.66 -7.76
C THR A 15 -17.25 6.26 -7.10
N ALA A 16 -16.38 5.59 -7.85
CA ALA A 16 -15.04 5.17 -7.41
C ALA A 16 -14.00 6.32 -7.42
N ASP A 17 -14.32 7.43 -8.08
CA ASP A 17 -13.46 8.61 -8.17
C ASP A 17 -13.58 9.55 -6.96
N SER A 18 -14.57 9.30 -6.11
CA SER A 18 -14.87 10.09 -4.92
C SER A 18 -14.53 9.29 -3.64
N LEU A 19 -15.08 9.71 -2.52
CA LEU A 19 -14.95 9.06 -1.23
C LEU A 19 -15.40 7.58 -1.25
N ILE A 20 -14.51 6.69 -0.84
CA ILE A 20 -14.77 5.25 -0.67
C ILE A 20 -14.44 4.85 0.76
N THR A 21 -15.28 4.01 1.37
CA THR A 21 -14.92 3.28 2.59
C THR A 21 -14.77 1.80 2.32
N ALA A 22 -13.84 1.14 3.02
CA ALA A 22 -13.67 -0.30 2.95
C ALA A 22 -13.49 -0.90 4.35
N GLU A 23 -14.19 -1.99 4.63
CA GLU A 23 -14.16 -2.68 5.92
C GLU A 23 -14.00 -4.20 5.69
N LEU A 24 -13.24 -4.87 6.56
CA LEU A 24 -13.12 -6.33 6.55
C LEU A 24 -14.19 -6.93 7.48
N SER A 25 -14.83 -8.03 7.07
CA SER A 25 -15.75 -8.73 7.96
C SER A 25 -15.06 -9.18 9.25
N ASN A 26 -15.71 -8.95 10.39
CA ASN A 26 -15.22 -9.25 11.74
C ASN A 26 -13.99 -8.44 12.20
N TRP A 27 -13.64 -7.35 11.51
CA TRP A 27 -12.61 -6.43 11.95
C TRP A 27 -13.23 -5.08 12.30
N ASN A 28 -12.80 -4.48 13.42
CA ASN A 28 -13.34 -3.21 13.92
C ASN A 28 -12.58 -1.99 13.38
N GLY A 29 -11.92 -2.14 12.23
CA GLY A 29 -11.18 -1.09 11.55
C GLY A 29 -11.83 -0.70 10.24
N LYS A 30 -11.45 0.48 9.73
CA LYS A 30 -12.03 1.05 8.52
C LYS A 30 -10.97 1.75 7.70
N ALA A 31 -10.98 1.49 6.40
CA ALA A 31 -10.26 2.26 5.42
C ALA A 31 -11.16 3.35 4.84
N ILE A 32 -10.62 4.56 4.67
CA ILE A 32 -11.30 5.68 4.02
C ILE A 32 -10.37 6.24 2.95
N LYS A 33 -10.72 6.07 1.68
CA LYS A 33 -10.04 6.70 0.53
C LYS A 33 -10.77 8.00 0.20
N ILE A 34 -10.05 9.12 0.25
CA ILE A 34 -10.60 10.45 -0.05
C ILE A 34 -9.69 11.21 -1.03
N PRO A 35 -10.24 11.76 -2.13
CA PRO A 35 -9.50 12.67 -3.01
C PRO A 35 -9.07 13.94 -2.26
N ARG A 36 -7.88 14.47 -2.57
CA ARG A 36 -7.35 15.70 -1.97
C ARG A 36 -8.37 16.85 -1.97
N ILE A 37 -9.06 17.03 -3.09
CA ILE A 37 -10.02 18.11 -3.32
C ILE A 37 -11.27 18.01 -2.43
N GLU A 38 -11.60 16.82 -1.92
CA GLU A 38 -12.78 16.59 -1.08
C GLU A 38 -12.48 16.70 0.42
N VAL A 39 -11.20 16.72 0.82
CA VAL A 39 -10.81 16.82 2.23
C VAL A 39 -11.40 18.05 2.95
N PRO A 40 -11.39 19.27 2.37
CA PRO A 40 -11.94 20.45 3.05
C PRO A 40 -13.43 20.36 3.38
N THR A 41 -14.21 19.75 2.48
CA THR A 41 -15.67 19.68 2.56
C THR A 41 -16.18 18.39 3.23
N CYS A 42 -15.31 17.41 3.46
CA CYS A 42 -15.68 16.16 4.10
C CYS A 42 -16.20 16.38 5.53
N SER A 43 -17.48 16.08 5.75
CA SER A 43 -18.17 16.26 7.02
C SER A 43 -18.20 15.01 7.91
N ARG A 44 -17.51 13.94 7.51
CA ARG A 44 -17.53 12.69 8.28
C ARG A 44 -16.88 12.85 9.65
N GLU A 45 -17.45 12.18 10.64
CA GLU A 45 -16.92 12.17 12.01
C GLU A 45 -15.81 11.13 12.18
N ASP A 46 -15.83 10.04 11.41
CA ASP A 46 -14.87 8.95 11.55
C ASP A 46 -13.42 9.35 11.19
N ILE A 47 -13.24 10.26 10.23
CA ILE A 47 -11.94 10.85 9.89
C ILE A 47 -11.37 11.78 10.98
N LYS A 48 -12.15 12.18 11.99
CA LYS A 48 -11.65 13.00 13.11
C LYS A 48 -11.02 12.17 14.23
N GLN A 49 -11.07 10.84 14.11
CA GLN A 49 -10.49 9.92 15.10
C GLN A 49 -8.99 9.76 14.92
N ALA A 50 -8.37 9.10 15.90
CA ALA A 50 -6.98 8.69 15.81
C ALA A 50 -6.79 7.62 14.72
N GLY A 51 -5.72 7.76 13.94
CA GLY A 51 -5.42 6.81 12.88
C GLY A 51 -4.08 7.05 12.20
N VAL A 52 -3.83 6.22 11.19
CA VAL A 52 -2.71 6.36 10.26
C VAL A 52 -3.24 6.66 8.87
N TYR A 53 -2.48 7.36 8.06
CA TYR A 53 -2.88 7.75 6.72
C TYR A 53 -1.72 7.69 5.74
N PHE A 54 -2.06 7.44 4.48
CA PHE A 54 -1.16 7.36 3.34
C PHE A 54 -1.57 8.44 2.35
N LEU A 55 -0.66 9.36 2.03
CA LEU A 55 -0.84 10.37 1.00
C LEU A 55 -0.09 9.92 -0.25
N PHE A 56 -0.85 9.56 -1.28
CA PHE A 56 -0.28 9.08 -2.54
C PHE A 56 -0.07 10.24 -3.50
N CYS A 57 1.16 10.36 -3.98
CA CYS A 57 1.58 11.30 -5.01
C CYS A 57 1.79 10.50 -6.29
N LYS A 58 1.12 10.91 -7.36
CA LYS A 58 1.42 10.42 -8.71
C LYS A 58 2.34 11.41 -9.38
N GLU A 59 3.52 10.96 -9.75
CA GLU A 59 4.48 11.76 -10.51
C GLU A 59 4.46 11.33 -11.99
N ASP A 60 4.53 12.30 -12.90
CA ASP A 60 4.51 12.04 -14.36
C ASP A 60 5.75 11.24 -14.83
N ASN A 61 6.80 11.21 -14.01
CA ASN A 61 8.04 10.48 -14.26
C ASN A 61 7.93 8.96 -13.99
N GLY A 62 6.77 8.48 -13.53
CA GLY A 62 6.50 7.06 -13.27
C GLY A 62 7.03 6.55 -11.92
N LYS A 63 7.54 7.42 -11.05
CA LYS A 63 7.98 7.06 -9.70
C LYS A 63 6.93 7.49 -8.69
N ASP A 64 6.00 6.59 -8.38
CA ASP A 64 5.00 6.85 -7.34
C ASP A 64 5.67 7.10 -5.99
N SER A 65 5.20 8.09 -5.24
CA SER A 65 5.68 8.40 -3.91
C SER A 65 4.54 8.43 -2.89
N VAL A 66 4.90 8.21 -1.62
CA VAL A 66 3.93 8.08 -0.53
C VAL A 66 4.46 8.75 0.73
N TYR A 67 3.64 9.60 1.32
CA TYR A 67 3.84 10.06 2.69
C TYR A 67 2.94 9.25 3.62
N ILE A 68 3.52 8.68 4.68
CA ILE A 68 2.82 7.91 5.70
C ILE A 68 2.88 8.71 7.00
N GLY A 69 1.72 8.98 7.60
CA GLY A 69 1.63 9.76 8.83
C GLY A 69 0.64 9.19 9.82
N GLU A 70 0.74 9.65 11.06
CA GLU A 70 -0.26 9.44 12.12
C GLU A 70 -0.84 10.75 12.64
N ALA A 71 -2.06 10.69 13.17
CA ALA A 71 -2.65 11.79 13.93
C ALA A 71 -3.74 11.29 14.89
N GLU A 72 -3.92 12.00 16.01
CA GLU A 72 -5.06 11.80 16.91
C GLU A 72 -6.36 12.38 16.33
N ASN A 73 -6.23 13.30 15.37
CA ASN A 73 -7.31 13.79 14.52
C ASN A 73 -6.81 13.86 13.08
N VAL A 74 -7.16 12.84 12.27
CA VAL A 74 -6.66 12.74 10.90
C VAL A 74 -7.17 13.90 10.03
N LYS A 75 -8.42 14.32 10.17
CA LYS A 75 -8.97 15.46 9.41
C LYS A 75 -8.15 16.73 9.59
N GLU A 76 -7.88 17.12 10.83
CA GLU A 76 -7.06 18.31 11.12
C GLU A 76 -5.67 18.20 10.52
N ARG A 77 -5.06 17.02 10.60
CA ARG A 77 -3.73 16.77 10.03
C ARG A 77 -3.73 16.85 8.50
N LEU A 78 -4.76 16.36 7.82
CA LEU A 78 -4.89 16.49 6.37
C LEU A 78 -5.11 17.94 5.94
N ILE A 79 -5.92 18.71 6.66
CA ILE A 79 -6.08 20.16 6.42
C ILE A 79 -4.74 20.88 6.60
N GLN A 80 -3.94 20.48 7.60
CA GLN A 80 -2.59 21.01 7.79
C GLN A 80 -1.70 20.75 6.56
N HIS A 81 -1.71 19.53 6.01
CA HIS A 81 -1.01 19.20 4.76
C HIS A 81 -1.47 20.07 3.57
N LEU A 82 -2.77 20.38 3.46
CA LEU A 82 -3.26 21.29 2.41
C LEU A 82 -2.68 22.70 2.56
N ARG A 83 -2.65 23.23 3.79
CA ARG A 83 -2.10 24.54 4.11
C ARG A 83 -0.58 24.60 3.88
N ASP A 84 0.15 23.59 4.33
CA ASP A 84 1.61 23.56 4.20
C ASP A 84 2.06 23.42 2.74
N ALA A 85 1.31 22.70 1.91
CA ALA A 85 1.53 22.66 0.46
C ALA A 85 1.28 24.04 -0.20
N GLN A 86 0.21 24.75 0.18
CA GLN A 86 -0.07 26.11 -0.32
C GLN A 86 1.00 27.13 0.09
N ALA A 87 1.61 26.92 1.26
CA ALA A 87 2.69 27.76 1.78
C ALA A 87 4.09 27.31 1.33
N GLU A 88 4.19 26.38 0.35
CA GLU A 88 5.45 25.83 -0.18
C GLU A 88 6.38 25.19 0.89
N LYS A 89 5.81 24.78 2.03
CA LYS A 89 6.53 24.08 3.11
C LYS A 89 6.63 22.58 2.85
N GLU A 90 5.69 22.03 2.09
CA GLU A 90 5.74 20.64 1.61
C GLU A 90 6.16 20.59 0.14
N LYS A 91 7.27 19.89 -0.12
CA LYS A 91 7.85 19.76 -1.47
C LYS A 91 7.20 18.67 -2.33
N TYR A 92 6.04 18.16 -1.93
CA TYR A 92 5.34 17.08 -2.61
C TYR A 92 3.85 17.41 -2.72
N TYR A 93 3.22 16.89 -3.76
CA TYR A 93 1.80 17.07 -4.02
C TYR A 93 1.11 15.71 -4.08
N TRP A 94 0.23 15.46 -3.13
CA TRP A 94 -0.54 14.22 -3.06
C TRP A 94 -1.95 14.41 -3.63
N ASN A 95 -2.46 13.40 -4.35
CA ASN A 95 -3.75 13.44 -5.02
C ASN A 95 -4.86 12.73 -4.22
N THR A 96 -4.49 11.71 -3.45
CA THR A 96 -5.45 10.89 -2.69
C THR A 96 -4.87 10.53 -1.34
N ALA A 97 -5.70 10.61 -0.30
CA ALA A 97 -5.39 10.07 1.02
C ALA A 97 -6.14 8.74 1.21
N VAL A 98 -5.44 7.73 1.76
CA VAL A 98 -6.07 6.51 2.27
C VAL A 98 -5.80 6.43 3.77
N ILE A 99 -6.85 6.41 4.55
CA ILE A 99 -6.84 6.57 5.99
C ILE A 99 -7.28 5.26 6.62
N PHE A 100 -6.61 4.84 7.68
CA PHE A 100 -6.99 3.68 8.47
C PHE A 100 -7.22 4.10 9.91
N ILE A 101 -8.44 3.86 10.36
CA ILE A 101 -8.89 4.07 11.73
C ILE A 101 -9.30 2.72 12.32
N GLY A 102 -9.34 2.65 13.65
CA GLY A 102 -9.76 1.45 14.36
C GLY A 102 -10.34 1.81 15.72
N ARG A 103 -11.04 0.84 16.31
CA ARG A 103 -11.52 0.97 17.68
C ARG A 103 -10.34 1.19 18.64
N ASP A 104 -10.44 2.20 19.50
CA ASP A 104 -9.53 2.50 20.61
C ASP A 104 -8.06 2.75 20.23
N LEU A 105 -7.79 3.23 19.00
CA LEU A 105 -6.45 3.70 18.65
C LEU A 105 -6.09 4.93 19.50
N ASN A 106 -4.92 4.88 20.13
CA ASN A 106 -4.35 5.98 20.90
C ASN A 106 -2.99 6.38 20.34
N LYS A 107 -2.40 7.46 20.87
CA LYS A 107 -1.14 8.02 20.38
C LYS A 107 0.02 7.02 20.27
N ALA A 108 0.15 6.11 21.25
CA ALA A 108 1.22 5.13 21.23
C ALA A 108 1.00 4.09 20.12
N LEU A 109 -0.23 3.61 19.96
CA LEU A 109 -0.59 2.64 18.92
C LEU A 109 -0.39 3.20 17.51
N ILE A 110 -0.84 4.43 17.24
CA ILE A 110 -0.69 5.04 15.91
C ILE A 110 0.76 5.37 15.56
N ARG A 111 1.61 5.71 16.55
CA ARG A 111 3.07 5.86 16.36
C ARG A 111 3.74 4.55 15.99
N TYR A 112 3.36 3.46 16.66
CA TYR A 112 3.85 2.12 16.34
C TYR A 112 3.48 1.75 14.90
N LEU A 113 2.20 1.94 14.54
CA LEU A 113 1.69 1.66 13.19
C LEU A 113 2.41 2.49 12.13
N GLU A 114 2.55 3.81 12.31
CA GLU A 114 3.29 4.67 11.35
C GLU A 114 4.71 4.16 11.13
N ASN A 115 5.45 3.89 12.21
CA ASN A 115 6.80 3.35 12.09
C ASN A 115 6.82 2.03 11.33
N ARG A 116 5.92 1.12 11.68
CA ARG A 116 5.81 -0.21 11.07
C ARG A 116 5.49 -0.12 9.57
N PHE A 117 4.55 0.73 9.17
CA PHE A 117 4.19 0.93 7.77
C PHE A 117 5.31 1.59 6.97
N VAL A 118 6.04 2.56 7.55
CA VAL A 118 7.23 3.15 6.92
C VAL A 118 8.32 2.11 6.69
N GLU A 119 8.58 1.23 7.67
CA GLU A 119 9.53 0.13 7.51
C GLU A 119 9.12 -0.82 6.40
N ILE A 120 7.87 -1.28 6.39
CA ILE A 120 7.34 -2.20 5.37
C ILE A 120 7.39 -1.55 3.98
N ALA A 121 6.97 -0.30 3.84
CA ALA A 121 6.96 0.40 2.55
C ALA A 121 8.38 0.57 1.99
N ARG A 122 9.36 0.93 2.84
CA ARG A 122 10.78 1.02 2.46
C ARG A 122 11.34 -0.35 2.07
N GLN A 123 10.97 -1.42 2.77
CA GLN A 123 11.38 -2.78 2.44
C GLN A 123 10.78 -3.26 1.09
N CYS A 124 9.53 -2.93 0.82
CA CYS A 124 8.85 -3.30 -0.43
C CYS A 124 9.40 -2.55 -1.64
N ASN A 125 9.92 -1.33 -1.43
CA ASN A 125 10.58 -0.49 -2.43
C ASN A 125 9.73 -0.30 -3.72
N ARG A 126 8.41 -0.16 -3.55
CA ARG A 126 7.47 0.11 -4.65
C ARG A 126 7.14 1.59 -4.81
N TYR A 127 7.23 2.36 -3.72
CA TYR A 127 6.97 3.78 -3.67
C TYR A 127 8.18 4.47 -3.02
N GLU A 128 8.49 5.69 -3.45
CA GLU A 128 9.39 6.54 -2.68
C GLU A 128 8.71 7.00 -1.39
N VAL A 129 9.29 6.67 -0.25
CA VAL A 129 8.72 7.03 1.06
C VAL A 129 9.19 8.42 1.48
N LEU A 130 8.26 9.37 1.49
CA LEU A 130 8.50 10.79 1.80
C LEU A 130 8.61 11.07 3.30
N THR A 131 8.05 10.19 4.14
CA THR A 131 8.18 10.26 5.60
C THR A 131 9.64 10.08 5.99
N LYS A 132 10.27 11.11 6.55
CA LYS A 132 11.69 11.10 6.89
C LYS A 132 11.97 10.38 8.20
N ASN A 133 11.27 10.80 9.25
CA ASN A 133 11.47 10.33 10.61
C ASN A 133 10.15 9.79 11.18
N THR A 134 10.27 8.78 12.03
CA THR A 134 9.19 8.13 12.77
C THR A 134 9.64 7.93 14.21
N TYR A 135 8.69 7.75 15.13
CA TYR A 135 9.02 7.48 16.53
C TYR A 135 9.29 5.98 16.77
N LYS A 136 10.55 5.57 16.63
CA LYS A 136 10.98 4.16 16.70
C LYS A 136 10.91 3.54 18.10
N ASN A 137 10.98 4.34 19.16
CA ASN A 137 11.09 3.86 20.54
C ASN A 137 9.74 3.81 21.26
N THR A 138 8.65 3.52 20.53
CA THR A 138 7.33 3.36 21.16
C THR A 138 7.32 2.08 21.99
N VAL A 139 7.20 2.20 23.31
CA VAL A 139 7.05 1.05 24.21
C VAL A 139 5.58 0.67 24.29
N LEU A 140 5.27 -0.57 23.89
CA LEU A 140 3.94 -1.18 23.96
C LEU A 140 4.00 -2.50 24.73
N LYS A 141 2.87 -2.91 25.33
CA LYS A 141 2.74 -4.26 25.87
C LYS A 141 2.76 -5.28 24.73
N GLU A 142 3.19 -6.50 25.01
CA GLU A 142 3.20 -7.60 24.04
C GLU A 142 1.83 -7.82 23.37
N SER A 143 0.75 -7.78 24.16
CA SER A 143 -0.61 -7.90 23.64
C SER A 143 -0.98 -6.78 22.68
N GLN A 144 -0.53 -5.55 22.93
CA GLN A 144 -0.77 -4.42 22.04
C GLN A 144 0.02 -4.56 20.74
N VAL A 145 1.28 -5.03 20.82
CA VAL A 145 2.09 -5.32 19.63
C VAL A 145 1.41 -6.38 18.76
N ALA A 146 0.96 -7.48 19.36
CA ALA A 146 0.24 -8.53 18.64
C ALA A 146 -1.03 -8.00 17.94
N SER A 147 -1.85 -7.19 18.63
CA SER A 147 -3.04 -6.57 18.02
C SER A 147 -2.68 -5.58 16.89
N MET A 148 -1.56 -4.86 17.00
CA MET A 148 -1.12 -3.92 15.95
C MET A 148 -0.57 -4.65 14.72
N GLU A 149 0.10 -5.79 14.88
CA GLU A 149 0.52 -6.59 13.73
C GLU A 149 -0.70 -7.20 13.00
N GLU A 150 -1.74 -7.63 13.72
CA GLU A 150 -3.01 -8.02 13.08
C GLU A 150 -3.66 -6.85 12.32
N PHE A 151 -3.61 -5.64 12.91
CA PHE A 151 -4.07 -4.42 12.24
C PHE A 151 -3.28 -4.16 10.96
N VAL A 152 -1.95 -4.32 10.98
CA VAL A 152 -1.06 -4.17 9.81
C VAL A 152 -1.42 -5.15 8.70
N ASP A 153 -1.70 -6.41 9.02
CA ASP A 153 -2.11 -7.42 8.04
C ASP A 153 -3.44 -7.04 7.37
N ASN A 154 -4.40 -6.56 8.14
CA ASN A 154 -5.70 -6.11 7.65
C ASN A 154 -5.57 -4.85 6.78
N VAL A 155 -4.73 -3.88 7.18
CA VAL A 155 -4.40 -2.69 6.36
C VAL A 155 -3.78 -3.11 5.04
N ARG A 156 -2.85 -4.07 5.03
CA ARG A 156 -2.22 -4.59 3.81
C ARG A 156 -3.26 -5.13 2.83
N ILE A 157 -4.23 -5.89 3.30
CA ILE A 157 -5.29 -6.43 2.43
C ILE A 157 -6.12 -5.29 1.84
N LEU A 158 -6.57 -4.36 2.66
CA LEU A 158 -7.46 -3.28 2.24
C LEU A 158 -6.78 -2.27 1.31
N ILE A 159 -5.56 -1.83 1.63
CA ILE A 159 -4.82 -0.87 0.80
C ILE A 159 -4.56 -1.43 -0.60
N ASN A 160 -4.27 -2.74 -0.68
CA ASN A 160 -4.08 -3.47 -1.92
C ASN A 160 -5.38 -3.63 -2.72
N ALA A 161 -6.51 -3.85 -2.05
CA ALA A 161 -7.83 -3.93 -2.67
C ALA A 161 -8.30 -2.56 -3.19
N LEU A 162 -7.90 -1.47 -2.52
CA LEU A 162 -8.12 -0.10 -2.96
C LEU A 162 -7.18 0.34 -4.10
N GLY A 163 -6.28 -0.55 -4.55
CA GLY A 163 -5.42 -0.33 -5.73
C GLY A 163 -4.02 0.18 -5.43
N TYR A 164 -3.63 0.30 -4.15
CA TYR A 164 -2.32 0.83 -3.76
C TYR A 164 -1.42 -0.29 -3.22
N LYS A 165 -0.36 -0.61 -3.96
CA LYS A 165 0.52 -1.75 -3.64
C LYS A 165 1.71 -1.40 -2.75
N VAL A 166 1.59 -0.36 -1.93
CA VAL A 166 2.70 0.21 -1.16
C VAL A 166 3.29 -0.74 -0.12
N LEU A 167 2.47 -1.64 0.42
CA LEU A 167 2.88 -2.62 1.44
C LEU A 167 3.15 -4.01 0.86
N ASP A 168 3.09 -4.17 -0.47
CA ASP A 168 3.39 -5.42 -1.16
C ASP A 168 4.75 -5.33 -1.84
N ALA A 169 5.66 -6.25 -1.54
CA ALA A 169 6.88 -6.38 -2.31
C ALA A 169 6.54 -6.79 -3.75
N TYR A 170 7.42 -6.51 -4.70
CA TYR A 170 7.34 -7.15 -6.00
C TYR A 170 7.41 -8.66 -5.80
N THR A 171 6.27 -9.33 -5.92
CA THR A 171 6.26 -10.78 -6.01
C THR A 171 6.90 -11.14 -7.35
N ASN A 172 8.15 -11.60 -7.33
CA ASN A 172 8.57 -12.58 -8.32
C ASN A 172 7.70 -13.81 -8.05
N ALA A 173 6.50 -13.83 -8.64
CA ALA A 173 5.60 -14.96 -8.55
C ALA A 173 6.18 -16.09 -9.39
N ILE A 174 7.26 -16.71 -8.90
CA ILE A 174 7.46 -18.14 -9.09
C ILE A 174 6.66 -18.76 -7.94
N PRO A 175 5.57 -19.50 -8.23
CA PRO A 175 4.88 -20.26 -7.21
C PRO A 175 5.92 -21.13 -6.48
N LYS A 176 6.00 -21.01 -5.16
CA LYS A 176 6.72 -21.99 -4.35
C LYS A 176 5.94 -23.31 -4.44
N GLU A 177 6.27 -24.15 -5.42
CA GLU A 177 5.92 -25.57 -5.37
C GLU A 177 6.57 -26.15 -4.11
N ASN A 178 5.77 -26.86 -3.30
CA ASN A 178 6.25 -27.59 -2.13
C ASN A 178 7.37 -28.58 -2.55
N PRO A 179 8.39 -28.82 -1.72
CA PRO A 179 9.46 -29.74 -2.06
C PRO A 179 8.94 -31.17 -1.93
N VAL A 180 8.57 -31.77 -3.05
CA VAL A 180 8.50 -33.23 -3.20
C VAL A 180 9.22 -33.58 -4.49
N GLY A 181 10.31 -34.35 -4.36
CA GLY A 181 10.93 -35.09 -5.46
C GLY A 181 11.99 -34.33 -6.23
N ASP A 182 13.24 -34.56 -5.84
CA ASP A 182 14.45 -34.18 -6.56
C ASP A 182 14.57 -34.87 -7.93
N THR A 183 15.35 -34.22 -8.80
CA THR A 183 16.07 -34.72 -9.99
C THR A 183 15.44 -34.74 -11.39
N GLU A 184 14.14 -34.93 -11.63
CA GLU A 184 13.67 -35.05 -13.04
C GLU A 184 13.41 -33.71 -13.77
N LYS A 185 13.09 -32.61 -13.07
CA LYS A 185 12.69 -31.34 -13.74
C LYS A 185 13.84 -30.50 -14.31
N LYS A 186 15.11 -30.78 -13.97
CA LYS A 186 16.25 -29.94 -14.43
C LYS A 186 16.60 -30.15 -15.90
N GLU A 187 16.41 -31.36 -16.44
CA GLU A 187 16.66 -31.65 -17.86
C GLU A 187 15.58 -31.06 -18.76
N ASP A 188 14.31 -31.09 -18.34
CA ASP A 188 13.20 -30.54 -19.12
C ASP A 188 13.24 -29.02 -19.25
N ILE A 189 13.65 -28.30 -18.19
CA ILE A 189 13.80 -26.84 -18.23
C ILE A 189 14.97 -26.44 -19.15
N LYS A 190 16.08 -27.20 -19.11
CA LYS A 190 17.23 -26.95 -20.00
C LYS A 190 16.84 -27.19 -21.46
N LEU A 191 16.11 -28.28 -21.75
CA LEU A 191 15.65 -28.61 -23.09
C LEU A 191 14.64 -27.57 -23.62
N TYR A 192 13.77 -27.04 -22.76
CA TYR A 192 12.82 -25.98 -23.10
C TYR A 192 13.55 -24.65 -23.42
N LEU A 193 14.50 -24.24 -22.57
CA LEU A 193 15.30 -23.03 -22.80
C LEU A 193 16.14 -23.13 -24.08
N GLU A 194 16.75 -24.29 -24.35
CA GLU A 194 17.49 -24.51 -25.60
C GLU A 194 16.58 -24.42 -26.84
N ARG A 195 15.36 -24.97 -26.78
CA ARG A 195 14.38 -24.85 -27.87
C ARG A 195 13.95 -23.40 -28.09
N VAL A 196 13.72 -22.63 -27.03
CA VAL A 196 13.36 -21.20 -27.11
C VAL A 196 14.50 -20.36 -27.69
N ILE A 197 15.74 -20.57 -27.24
CA ILE A 197 16.92 -19.86 -27.75
C ILE A 197 17.14 -20.16 -29.25
N LYS A 198 16.97 -21.42 -29.67
CA LYS A 198 17.11 -21.82 -31.08
C LYS A 198 16.00 -21.21 -31.96
N LYS A 199 14.78 -21.08 -31.44
CA LYS A 199 13.65 -20.42 -32.14
C LYS A 199 13.86 -18.91 -32.26
N CYS A 200 14.39 -18.25 -31.24
CA CYS A 200 14.73 -16.82 -31.28
C CYS A 200 15.89 -16.50 -32.23
N ARG A 201 16.88 -17.41 -32.37
CA ARG A 201 17.97 -17.24 -33.34
C ARG A 201 17.51 -17.43 -34.80
N LYS A 202 16.53 -18.30 -35.06
CA LYS A 202 16.00 -18.53 -36.42
C LYS A 202 15.16 -17.37 -36.96
N ASN A 203 14.56 -16.55 -36.09
CA ASN A 203 13.74 -15.39 -36.47
C ASN A 203 14.52 -14.07 -36.66
N ARG A 204 15.86 -14.06 -36.50
CA ARG A 204 16.70 -12.87 -36.78
C ARG A 204 17.56 -13.03 -38.04
N GLY A 205 17.20 -13.97 -38.93
CA GLY A 205 18.00 -14.35 -40.10
C GLY A 205 17.37 -14.06 -41.47
N THR A 206 16.29 -13.29 -41.56
CA THR A 206 15.71 -12.87 -42.86
C THR A 206 15.18 -11.44 -42.80
N GLY A 207 16.11 -10.48 -42.84
CA GLY A 207 15.84 -9.10 -43.25
C GLY A 207 16.83 -8.79 -44.37
N TYR A 208 16.34 -8.87 -45.61
CA TYR A 208 17.09 -8.80 -46.87
C TYR A 208 17.73 -7.42 -47.13
N ASN A 209 18.91 -7.47 -47.74
CA ASN A 209 19.56 -6.40 -48.51
C ASN A 209 18.78 -6.08 -49.81
N HIS A 210 18.87 -4.81 -50.24
CA HIS A 210 18.62 -4.24 -51.58
C HIS A 210 17.19 -4.38 -52.14
N ILE A 211 16.53 -3.30 -52.60
CA ILE A 211 16.91 -2.34 -53.64
C ILE A 211 16.68 -0.90 -53.18
#